data_AF-A0A3B8JHK7-F1
#
_entry.id   AF-A0A3B8JHK7-F1
#
_cell.length_a   1.000
_cell.length_b   1.000
_cell.length_c   1.000
_cell.angle_alpha   90.00
_cell.angle_beta   90.00
_cell.angle_gamma   90.00
#
_symmetry.space_group_name_H-M   'P 1'
#
loop_
_entity.id
_entity.type
_entity.pdbx_description
1 polymer ?
#
loop_
_entity_poly.entity_id
_entity_poly.type
_entity_poly.pdbx_seq_one_letter_code
_entity_poly.pdbx_strand_id
1 'polypeptide(L)'
;MATPNYTNAQFRSILNGWGHRRQTQADGSNFPISADNSPLTDALTVEAVKKFQREYELKDDGIVGPITKAKAAQVVSGLQLELNQCVNAGLPTNEPFYGPKTVAAVKKFERKINVREDGVAGHPLRVKLYDLFKSGACPL
;
A
#
# COMPACT_ATOMS: atom_id res chain seq x y z
N MET A 1 10.22 -6.34 15.56
CA MET A 1 9.00 -5.51 15.58
C MET A 1 7.80 -6.44 15.66
N ALA A 2 6.84 -6.20 16.56
CA ALA A 2 5.62 -7.00 16.62
C ALA A 2 4.83 -6.86 15.30
N THR A 3 4.23 -7.94 14.82
CA THR A 3 3.38 -7.90 13.62
C THR A 3 2.18 -6.98 13.91
N PRO A 4 1.92 -5.93 13.09
CA PRO A 4 0.79 -5.06 13.32
C PRO A 4 -0.52 -5.85 13.25
N ASN A 5 -1.42 -5.58 14.19
CA ASN A 5 -2.75 -6.17 14.16
C ASN A 5 -3.67 -5.34 13.25
N TYR A 6 -3.56 -5.55 11.94
CA TYR A 6 -4.43 -4.91 10.97
C TYR A 6 -5.88 -5.36 11.15
N THR A 7 -6.80 -4.40 11.11
CA THR A 7 -8.21 -4.68 10.79
C THR A 7 -8.33 -5.14 9.33
N ASN A 8 -9.46 -5.77 8.98
CA ASN A 8 -9.70 -6.18 7.60
C ASN A 8 -9.73 -4.95 6.67
N ALA A 9 -10.34 -3.85 7.11
CA ALA A 9 -10.38 -2.58 6.38
C ALA A 9 -8.98 -1.99 6.14
N GLN A 10 -8.10 -2.04 7.16
CA GLN A 10 -6.72 -1.59 7.02
C GLN A 10 -5.94 -2.46 6.04
N PHE A 11 -6.09 -3.78 6.11
CA PHE A 11 -5.42 -4.68 5.17
C PHE A 11 -5.96 -4.52 3.74
N ARG A 12 -7.28 -4.34 3.56
CA ARG A 12 -7.86 -3.96 2.26
C ARG A 12 -7.27 -2.66 1.72
N SER A 13 -7.07 -1.67 2.58
CA SER A 13 -6.45 -0.40 2.17
C SER A 13 -5.03 -0.60 1.64
N ILE A 14 -4.26 -1.54 2.22
CA ILE A 14 -2.94 -1.93 1.71
C ILE A 14 -3.08 -2.58 0.32
N LEU A 15 -3.98 -3.56 0.16
CA LEU A 15 -4.20 -4.24 -1.13
C LEU A 15 -4.65 -3.29 -2.23
N ASN A 16 -5.56 -2.37 -1.91
CA ASN A 16 -6.03 -1.32 -2.80
C ASN A 16 -4.88 -0.36 -3.17
N GLY A 17 -4.13 0.11 -2.18
CA GLY A 17 -2.98 0.98 -2.35
C GLY A 17 -1.85 0.34 -3.16
N TRP A 18 -1.68 -0.97 -3.06
CA TRP A 18 -0.73 -1.74 -3.89
C TRP A 18 -1.21 -1.95 -5.34
N GLY A 19 -2.46 -1.60 -5.66
CA GLY A 19 -3.05 -1.80 -6.98
C GLY A 19 -3.48 -3.25 -7.27
N HIS A 20 -3.62 -4.11 -6.25
CA HIS A 20 -4.02 -5.51 -6.44
C HIS A 20 -5.54 -5.69 -6.64
N ARG A 21 -6.33 -4.68 -6.28
CA ARG A 21 -7.78 -4.68 -6.32
C ARG A 21 -8.30 -3.32 -6.80
N ARG A 22 -9.45 -3.33 -7.49
CA ARG A 22 -10.17 -2.12 -7.91
C ARG A 22 -11.22 -1.73 -6.86
N GLN A 23 -11.62 -0.46 -6.85
CA GLN A 23 -12.67 0.04 -5.98
C GLN A 23 -13.98 -0.73 -6.18
N THR A 24 -14.65 -1.02 -5.07
CA THR A 24 -16.00 -1.56 -5.00
C THR A 24 -16.88 -0.64 -4.16
N GLN A 25 -18.19 -0.87 -4.17
CA GLN A 25 -19.11 -0.09 -3.33
C GLN A 25 -18.79 -0.20 -1.83
N ALA A 26 -18.31 -1.37 -1.37
CA ALA A 26 -17.97 -1.60 0.02
C ALA A 26 -16.78 -0.76 0.51
N ASP A 27 -15.86 -0.39 -0.38
CA ASP A 27 -14.70 0.46 -0.01
C ASP A 27 -15.13 1.87 0.40
N GLY A 28 -16.30 2.34 -0.06
CA GLY A 28 -16.75 3.72 0.09
C GLY A 28 -16.07 4.67 -0.91
N SER A 29 -16.19 5.97 -0.68
CA SER A 29 -15.70 7.03 -1.58
C SER A 29 -14.20 7.29 -1.50
N ASN A 30 -13.52 6.79 -0.46
CA ASN A 30 -12.17 7.22 -0.08
C ASN A 30 -11.06 6.32 -0.64
N PHE A 31 -11.32 5.63 -1.76
CA PHE A 31 -10.35 4.73 -2.39
C PHE A 31 -8.99 5.44 -2.60
N PRO A 32 -7.85 4.78 -2.28
CA PRO A 32 -7.70 3.35 -1.92
C PRO A 32 -8.01 2.98 -0.46
N ILE A 33 -8.40 3.92 0.41
CA ILE A 33 -8.79 3.60 1.78
C ILE A 33 -10.15 2.90 1.77
N SER A 34 -10.20 1.71 2.37
CA SER A 34 -11.42 0.92 2.51
C SER A 34 -12.06 1.14 3.87
N ALA A 35 -13.37 1.37 3.89
CA ALA A 35 -14.18 1.27 5.10
C ALA A 35 -14.67 -0.17 5.39
N ASP A 36 -14.58 -1.08 4.41
CA ASP A 36 -15.06 -2.44 4.54
C ASP A 36 -14.21 -3.29 5.50
N ASN A 37 -14.80 -3.63 6.65
CA ASN A 37 -14.17 -4.46 7.66
C ASN A 37 -14.68 -5.92 7.68
N SER A 38 -15.45 -6.34 6.67
CA SER A 38 -15.89 -7.73 6.50
C SER A 38 -14.69 -8.70 6.43
N PRO A 39 -14.87 -10.00 6.71
CA PRO A 39 -13.79 -10.98 6.54
C PRO A 39 -13.15 -10.91 5.14
N LEU A 40 -11.84 -11.11 5.05
CA LEU A 40 -11.06 -11.05 3.80
C LEU A 40 -11.25 -12.31 2.93
N THR A 41 -12.48 -12.82 2.86
CA THR A 41 -12.82 -14.11 2.26
C THR A 41 -13.63 -13.97 0.98
N ASP A 42 -14.04 -12.76 0.61
CA ASP A 42 -14.67 -12.52 -0.69
C ASP A 42 -13.69 -12.75 -1.84
N ALA A 43 -14.20 -13.23 -2.99
CA ALA A 43 -13.36 -13.68 -4.09
C ALA A 43 -12.39 -12.59 -4.61
N LEU A 44 -12.83 -11.32 -4.64
CA LEU A 44 -12.00 -10.21 -5.11
C LEU A 44 -10.86 -9.92 -4.13
N THR A 45 -11.13 -9.95 -2.82
CA THR A 45 -10.12 -9.76 -1.79
C THR A 45 -9.15 -10.94 -1.73
N VAL A 46 -9.64 -12.18 -1.82
CA VAL A 46 -8.78 -13.39 -1.84
C VAL A 46 -7.82 -13.34 -3.03
N GLU A 47 -8.30 -13.00 -4.22
CA GLU A 47 -7.42 -12.85 -5.40
C GLU A 47 -6.41 -11.70 -5.24
N ALA A 48 -6.78 -10.62 -4.56
CA ALA A 48 -5.85 -9.53 -4.26
C ALA A 48 -4.77 -9.96 -3.24
N VAL A 49 -5.14 -10.73 -2.20
CA VAL A 49 -4.20 -11.31 -1.24
C VAL A 49 -3.23 -12.25 -1.96
N LYS A 50 -3.73 -13.11 -2.84
CA LYS A 50 -2.90 -14.01 -3.65
C LYS A 50 -1.92 -13.26 -4.55
N LYS A 51 -2.35 -12.18 -5.21
CA LYS A 51 -1.44 -11.30 -5.99
C LYS A 51 -0.33 -10.73 -5.11
N PHE A 52 -0.68 -10.22 -3.93
CA PHE A 52 0.30 -9.72 -2.96
C PHE A 52 1.27 -10.81 -2.52
N GLN A 53 0.76 -11.99 -2.18
CA GLN A 53 1.57 -13.14 -1.76
C GLN A 53 2.55 -13.56 -2.86
N ARG A 54 2.09 -13.67 -4.12
CA ARG A 54 2.96 -13.97 -5.28
C ARG A 54 4.00 -12.89 -5.53
N GLU A 55 3.64 -11.61 -5.44
CA GLU A 55 4.60 -10.50 -5.63
C GLU A 55 5.78 -10.60 -4.67
N TYR A 56 5.54 -11.10 -3.45
CA TYR A 56 6.55 -11.20 -2.40
C TYR A 56 6.99 -12.64 -2.09
N GLU A 57 6.76 -13.57 -3.01
CA GLU A 57 7.21 -14.97 -2.91
C GLU A 57 6.77 -15.65 -1.62
N LEU A 58 5.58 -15.31 -1.13
CA LEU A 58 4.93 -15.96 0.00
C LEU A 58 4.12 -17.16 -0.48
N LYS A 59 3.63 -17.96 0.48
CA LYS A 59 2.63 -19.00 0.19
C LYS A 59 1.38 -18.36 -0.42
N ASP A 60 1.02 -18.77 -1.64
CA ASP A 60 -0.13 -18.28 -2.42
C ASP A 60 -1.42 -19.02 -2.04
N ASP A 61 -1.88 -18.85 -0.80
CA ASP A 61 -3.10 -19.48 -0.28
C ASP A 61 -4.28 -18.51 -0.10
N GLY A 62 -4.07 -17.22 -0.35
CA GLY A 62 -5.09 -16.18 -0.20
C GLY A 62 -5.44 -15.86 1.26
N ILE A 63 -4.68 -16.37 2.24
CA ILE A 63 -4.94 -16.18 3.66
C ILE A 63 -4.03 -15.10 4.23
N VAL A 64 -4.63 -14.11 4.91
CA VAL A 64 -3.89 -13.05 5.61
C VAL A 64 -3.45 -13.53 7.00
N GLY A 65 -2.44 -14.38 7.01
CA GLY A 65 -1.78 -14.87 8.21
C GLY A 65 -0.66 -13.96 8.73
N PRO A 66 0.03 -14.33 9.82
CA PRO A 66 1.12 -13.54 10.41
C PRO A 66 2.25 -13.18 9.44
N ILE A 67 2.64 -14.11 8.56
CA ILE A 67 3.69 -13.90 7.54
C ILE A 67 3.26 -12.82 6.53
N THR A 68 2.03 -12.92 6.02
CA THR A 68 1.48 -11.94 5.09
C THR A 68 1.34 -10.56 5.73
N LYS A 69 0.87 -10.48 6.99
CA LYS A 69 0.81 -9.22 7.74
C LYS A 69 2.20 -8.62 7.99
N ALA A 70 3.19 -9.43 8.34
CA ALA A 70 4.55 -8.97 8.55
C ALA A 70 5.18 -8.43 7.26
N LYS A 71 4.96 -9.11 6.12
CA LYS A 71 5.41 -8.62 4.81
C LYS A 71 4.72 -7.31 4.44
N ALA A 72 3.40 -7.21 4.61
CA ALA A 72 2.65 -5.97 4.38
C ALA A 72 3.21 -4.81 5.21
N ALA A 73 3.50 -5.04 6.49
CA ALA A 73 4.12 -4.04 7.35
C ALA A 73 5.49 -3.58 6.81
N GLN A 74 6.36 -4.53 6.47
CA GLN A 74 7.69 -4.25 5.93
C GLN A 74 7.62 -3.36 4.68
N VAL A 75 6.76 -3.71 3.73
CA VAL A 75 6.72 -3.04 2.43
C VAL A 75 6.03 -1.68 2.50
N VAL A 76 5.01 -1.52 3.37
CA VAL A 76 4.41 -0.21 3.64
C VAL A 76 5.41 0.71 4.34
N SER A 77 6.19 0.21 5.31
CA SER A 77 7.26 1.01 5.93
C SER A 77 8.30 1.47 4.92
N GLY A 78 8.70 0.60 3.98
CA GLY A 78 9.60 0.96 2.88
C GLY A 78 9.03 2.10 2.03
N LEU A 79 7.79 1.95 1.57
CA LEU A 79 7.08 3.00 0.82
C LEU A 79 7.03 4.32 1.58
N GLN A 80 6.68 4.31 2.87
CA GLN A 80 6.61 5.52 3.69
C GLN A 80 7.96 6.21 3.84
N LEU A 81 9.04 5.43 4.01
CA LEU A 81 10.41 5.93 4.09
C LEU A 81 10.83 6.60 2.78
N GLU A 82 10.57 5.95 1.64
CA GLU A 82 10.88 6.48 0.32
C GLU A 82 10.09 7.77 0.04
N LEU A 83 8.80 7.81 0.38
CA LEU A 83 7.95 9.01 0.24
C LEU A 83 8.42 10.15 1.16
N ASN A 84 8.85 9.85 2.38
CA ASN A 84 9.42 10.84 3.28
C ASN A 84 10.65 11.51 2.66
N GLN A 85 11.52 10.72 2.04
CA GLN A 85 12.70 11.25 1.37
C GLN A 85 12.34 11.99 0.08
N CYS A 86 11.45 11.44 -0.75
CA CYS A 86 11.23 11.95 -2.09
C CYS A 86 10.27 13.12 -2.21
N VAL A 87 9.35 13.27 -1.26
CA VAL A 87 8.37 14.36 -1.29
C VAL A 87 8.17 15.03 0.06
N ASN A 88 9.09 14.85 1.02
CA ASN A 88 9.02 15.42 2.37
C ASN A 88 7.64 15.20 3.01
N ALA A 89 7.22 13.93 3.07
CA ALA A 89 5.84 13.57 3.42
C ALA A 89 5.52 13.62 4.92
N GLY A 90 6.53 13.57 5.80
CA GLY A 90 6.32 13.58 7.26
C GLY A 90 5.49 12.41 7.79
N LEU A 91 5.56 11.25 7.12
CA LEU A 91 4.85 10.03 7.47
C LEU A 91 5.48 9.37 8.72
N PRO A 92 4.65 8.82 9.61
CA PRO A 92 5.15 8.05 10.76
C PRO A 92 5.85 6.78 10.29
N THR A 93 6.98 6.44 10.90
CA THR A 93 7.77 5.23 10.59
C THR A 93 7.36 4.02 11.42
N ASN A 94 6.54 4.23 12.46
CA ASN A 94 6.04 3.21 13.38
C ASN A 94 4.59 2.77 13.10
N GLU A 95 3.94 3.37 12.09
CA GLU A 95 2.56 3.09 11.72
C GLU A 95 2.49 2.65 10.25
N PRO A 96 2.78 1.37 9.93
CA PRO A 96 2.80 0.86 8.57
C PRO A 96 1.38 0.62 8.02
N PHE A 97 0.60 1.69 7.96
CA PHE A 97 -0.76 1.73 7.44
C PHE A 97 -0.83 2.51 6.12
N TYR A 98 -1.62 2.00 5.18
CA TYR A 98 -1.98 2.73 3.97
C TYR A 98 -3.17 3.67 4.24
N GLY A 99 -2.97 4.65 5.12
CA GLY A 99 -4.00 5.59 5.56
C GLY A 99 -4.02 6.92 4.79
N PRO A 100 -4.83 7.90 5.21
CA PRO A 100 -4.97 9.22 4.56
C PRO A 100 -3.65 9.94 4.31
N LYS A 101 -2.72 9.91 5.26
CA LYS A 101 -1.41 10.55 5.12
C LYS A 101 -0.58 9.87 4.02
N THR A 102 -0.55 8.54 4.01
CA THR A 102 0.15 7.76 2.98
C THR A 102 -0.45 8.01 1.60
N VAL A 103 -1.79 8.01 1.47
CA VAL A 103 -2.49 8.37 0.21
C VAL A 103 -2.10 9.77 -0.26
N ALA A 104 -2.10 10.76 0.64
CA ALA A 104 -1.73 12.14 0.29
C ALA A 104 -0.27 12.23 -0.18
N ALA A 105 0.64 11.48 0.44
CA ALA A 105 2.04 11.42 0.06
C ALA A 105 2.24 10.76 -1.31
N VAL A 106 1.52 9.67 -1.59
CA VAL A 106 1.51 9.01 -2.91
C VAL A 106 1.02 9.98 -3.97
N LYS A 107 -0.10 10.68 -3.74
CA LYS A 107 -0.61 11.72 -4.66
C LYS A 107 0.38 12.86 -4.88
N LYS A 108 1.11 13.26 -3.83
CA LYS A 108 2.17 14.27 -3.94
C LYS A 108 3.29 13.79 -4.86
N PHE A 109 3.71 12.54 -4.75
CA PHE A 109 4.71 11.94 -5.63
C PHE A 109 4.20 11.77 -7.07
N GLU A 110 2.97 11.25 -7.25
CA GLU A 110 2.31 11.12 -8.55
C GLU A 110 2.29 12.46 -9.31
N ARG A 111 1.94 13.56 -8.62
CA ARG A 111 1.98 14.92 -9.17
C ARG A 111 3.39 15.32 -9.61
N LYS A 112 4.42 15.05 -8.79
CA LYS A 112 5.82 15.41 -9.10
C LYS A 112 6.36 14.73 -10.36
N ILE A 113 5.85 13.55 -10.70
CA ILE A 113 6.24 12.79 -11.90
C ILE A 113 5.20 12.88 -13.02
N ASN A 114 4.19 13.76 -12.91
CA ASN A 114 3.14 14.00 -13.89
C ASN A 114 2.33 12.75 -14.29
N VAL A 115 1.96 11.91 -13.33
CA VAL A 115 1.02 10.79 -13.53
C VAL A 115 -0.32 11.04 -12.84
N ARG A 116 -1.29 10.14 -13.04
CA ARG A 116 -2.62 10.23 -12.42
C ARG A 116 -2.51 10.22 -10.90
N GLU A 117 -3.19 11.15 -10.24
CA GLU A 117 -3.17 11.33 -8.78
C GLU A 117 -4.26 10.50 -8.06
N ASP A 118 -4.32 9.20 -8.30
CA ASP A 118 -5.31 8.33 -7.68
C ASP A 118 -4.90 7.82 -6.29
N GLY A 119 -3.64 8.05 -5.88
CA GLY A 119 -3.13 7.66 -4.58
C GLY A 119 -2.82 6.18 -4.47
N VAL A 120 -2.69 5.46 -5.59
CA VAL A 120 -2.36 4.03 -5.66
C VAL A 120 -0.87 3.85 -5.96
N ALA A 121 -0.12 3.33 -4.99
CA ALA A 121 1.27 2.91 -5.14
C ALA A 121 1.40 1.56 -5.86
N GLY A 122 0.90 1.49 -7.10
CA GLY A 122 1.05 0.34 -7.98
C GLY A 122 2.54 0.04 -8.27
N HIS A 123 2.81 -1.16 -8.80
CA HIS A 123 4.19 -1.63 -9.04
C HIS A 123 5.04 -0.63 -9.87
N PRO A 124 4.58 -0.08 -11.02
CA PRO A 124 5.39 0.90 -11.76
C PRO A 124 5.72 2.17 -10.96
N LEU A 125 4.78 2.65 -10.14
CA LEU A 125 5.01 3.82 -9.29
C LEU A 125 6.07 3.53 -8.23
N ARG A 126 5.98 2.39 -7.55
CA ARG A 126 6.95 1.95 -6.54
C ARG A 126 8.33 1.73 -7.11
N VAL A 127 8.45 1.12 -8.30
CA VAL A 127 9.74 0.97 -8.99
C VAL A 127 10.36 2.34 -9.26
N LYS A 128 9.58 3.26 -9.85
CA LYS A 128 10.07 4.63 -10.13
C LYS A 128 10.47 5.37 -8.86
N LEU A 129 9.67 5.27 -7.80
CA LEU A 129 9.97 5.89 -6.50
C LEU A 129 11.28 5.34 -5.92
N TYR A 130 11.43 4.01 -5.89
CA TYR A 130 12.62 3.35 -5.37
C TYR A 130 13.89 3.73 -6.16
N ASP A 131 13.79 3.79 -7.49
CA ASP A 131 14.92 4.19 -8.34
C ASP A 131 15.39 5.62 -8.02
N LEU A 132 14.45 6.57 -7.90
CA LEU A 132 14.77 7.96 -7.56
C LEU A 132 15.30 8.09 -6.13
N PHE A 133 14.75 7.33 -5.19
CA PHE A 133 15.23 7.25 -3.81
C PHE A 133 16.67 6.74 -3.76
N LYS A 134 16.96 5.63 -4.43
CA LYS A 134 18.28 5.00 -4.46
C LYS A 134 19.32 5.85 -5.18
N SER A 135 18.94 6.57 -6.24
CA SER A 135 19.86 7.44 -6.98
C SER A 135 20.01 8.84 -6.38
N GLY A 136 19.28 9.17 -5.32
CA GLY A 136 19.25 10.52 -4.76
C GLY A 136 18.60 11.57 -5.67
N ALA A 137 17.85 11.15 -6.70
CA ALA A 137 17.20 12.03 -7.69
C ALA A 137 15.74 12.34 -7.34
N CYS A 138 15.41 12.26 -6.06
CA CYS A 138 14.08 12.54 -5.54
C CYS A 138 13.57 13.96 -5.91
N PRO A 139 12.32 14.08 -6.40
CA PRO A 139 11.75 15.36 -6.80
C PRO A 139 11.16 16.10 -5.58
N LEU A 140 12.03 16.72 -4.78
CA LEU A 140 11.64 17.56 -3.64
C LEU A 140 10.79 18.77 -4.07
#